data_AF-A0A3C2B2D8-F1
#
_entry.id   AF-A0A3C2B2D8-F1
#
_cell.length_a   1.000
_cell.length_b   1.000
_cell.length_c   1.000
_cell.angle_alpha   90.00
_cell.angle_beta   90.00
_cell.angle_gamma   90.00
#
_symmetry.space_group_name_H-M   'P 1'
#
loop_
_entity.id
_entity.type
_entity.pdbx_description
1 polymer ?
#
loop_
_entity_poly.entity_id
_entity_poly.type
_entity_poly.pdbx_seq_one_letter_code
_entity_poly.pdbx_strand_id
1 'polypeptide(L)'
;ALPISWFLLAPLNDIDGVPRLFYLGWYIRDSQQHADAPRLEPRHLEAMELLERLANDPSFHVEMEFRPGDVQFINNGRILHAREAYDDHPDPAQRRHLLRLWLAAHRFASLEGQLRGGVAEAER
;
A
#
# COMPACT_ATOMS: atom_id res chain seq x y z
N ALA A 1 9.14 -8.59 -22.52
CA ALA A 1 8.16 -8.94 -21.47
C ALA A 1 7.02 -7.95 -21.58
N LEU A 2 5.78 -8.40 -21.78
CA LEU A 2 4.62 -7.51 -21.73
C LEU A 2 4.56 -6.88 -20.33
N PRO A 3 4.24 -5.59 -20.19
CA PRO A 3 4.06 -4.99 -18.88
C PRO A 3 2.92 -5.71 -18.17
N ILE A 4 3.15 -6.10 -16.92
CA ILE A 4 2.10 -6.67 -16.06
C ILE A 4 1.06 -5.57 -15.86
N SER A 5 -0.14 -5.74 -16.44
CA SER A 5 -1.22 -4.75 -16.35
C SER A 5 -1.93 -4.80 -14.99
N TRP A 6 -2.04 -5.98 -14.37
CA TRP A 6 -2.62 -6.19 -13.03
C TRP A 6 -2.11 -7.51 -12.41
N PHE A 7 -2.35 -7.72 -11.13
CA PHE A 7 -1.97 -8.95 -10.42
C PHE A 7 -2.93 -9.33 -9.28
N LEU A 8 -2.90 -10.61 -8.88
CA LEU A 8 -3.59 -11.11 -7.69
C LEU A 8 -2.66 -11.19 -6.50
N LEU A 9 -3.05 -10.50 -5.44
CA LEU A 9 -2.38 -10.56 -4.15
C LEU A 9 -3.43 -10.29 -3.08
N ALA A 10 -3.48 -11.16 -2.06
CA ALA A 10 -4.33 -10.89 -0.90
C ALA A 10 -3.83 -9.63 -0.18
N PRO A 11 -4.71 -8.71 0.26
CA PRO A 11 -4.29 -7.53 1.01
C PRO A 11 -3.55 -7.84 2.31
N LEU A 12 -3.87 -8.97 2.94
CA LEU A 12 -3.25 -9.48 4.15
C LEU A 12 -2.73 -10.89 3.87
N ASN A 13 -1.43 -11.10 4.12
CA ASN A 13 -0.76 -12.40 3.99
C ASN A 13 -0.10 -12.74 5.32
N ASP A 14 -0.08 -14.01 5.69
CA ASP A 14 0.74 -14.49 6.78
C ASP A 14 2.08 -15.01 6.23
N ILE A 15 3.19 -14.54 6.79
CA ILE A 15 4.52 -15.10 6.51
C ILE A 15 5.16 -15.47 7.84
N ASP A 16 5.28 -16.78 8.08
CA ASP A 16 5.87 -17.38 9.28
C ASP A 16 5.19 -16.92 10.59
N GLY A 17 3.85 -16.85 10.59
CA GLY A 17 3.05 -16.42 11.74
C GLY A 17 3.04 -14.90 11.94
N VAL A 18 3.49 -14.15 10.95
CA VAL A 18 3.58 -12.70 11.02
C VAL A 18 2.82 -12.05 9.86
N PRO A 19 1.82 -11.19 10.14
CA PRO A 19 1.04 -10.55 9.10
C PRO A 19 1.89 -9.61 8.24
N ARG A 20 1.56 -9.57 6.95
CA ARG A 20 2.05 -8.63 5.95
C ARG A 20 0.88 -7.99 5.22
N LEU A 21 0.87 -6.67 5.19
CA LEU A 21 -0.10 -5.90 4.42
C LEU A 21 0.50 -5.44 3.09
N PHE A 22 -0.28 -5.60 2.04
CA PHE A 22 -0.11 -4.90 0.77
C PHE A 22 -1.49 -4.39 0.35
N TYR A 23 -1.80 -3.14 0.67
CA TYR A 23 -3.10 -2.55 0.35
C TYR A 23 -2.95 -1.20 -0.32
N LEU A 24 -3.51 -1.11 -1.53
CA LEU A 24 -3.67 0.13 -2.28
C LEU A 24 -5.10 0.14 -2.82
N GLY A 25 -6.04 0.68 -2.04
CA GLY A 25 -7.47 0.62 -2.36
C GLY A 25 -7.83 1.23 -3.72
N TRP A 26 -7.12 2.28 -4.16
CA TRP A 26 -7.31 2.84 -5.49
C TRP A 26 -6.82 1.90 -6.59
N TYR A 27 -5.71 1.19 -6.40
CA TYR A 27 -5.15 0.26 -7.38
C TYR A 27 -6.06 -0.97 -7.58
N ILE A 28 -6.64 -1.48 -6.48
CA ILE A 28 -7.63 -2.57 -6.55
C ILE A 28 -8.88 -2.11 -7.30
N ARG A 29 -9.38 -0.90 -7.05
CA ARG A 29 -10.53 -0.34 -7.79
C ARG A 29 -10.21 -0.08 -9.26
N ASP A 30 -9.02 0.44 -9.55
CA ASP A 30 -8.54 0.74 -10.90
C ASP A 30 -8.33 -0.54 -11.73
N SER A 31 -8.03 -1.68 -11.08
CA SER A 31 -7.93 -2.98 -11.76
C SER A 31 -9.18 -3.34 -12.58
N GLN A 32 -10.34 -2.78 -12.23
CA GLN A 32 -11.60 -3.05 -12.92
C GLN A 32 -11.64 -2.50 -14.36
N GLN A 33 -10.69 -1.63 -14.74
CA GLN A 33 -10.47 -1.18 -16.11
C GLN A 33 -9.96 -2.30 -17.04
N HIS A 34 -9.34 -3.35 -16.49
CA HIS A 34 -8.87 -4.51 -17.25
C HIS A 34 -9.98 -5.55 -17.37
N ALA A 35 -10.42 -5.90 -18.57
CA ALA A 35 -11.56 -6.81 -18.76
C ALA A 35 -11.33 -8.22 -18.19
N ASP A 36 -10.07 -8.66 -18.14
CA ASP A 36 -9.60 -9.97 -17.68
C ASP A 36 -9.31 -10.03 -16.17
N ALA A 37 -9.23 -8.89 -15.48
CA ALA A 37 -9.05 -8.89 -14.02
C ALA A 37 -10.30 -9.42 -13.30
N PRO A 38 -10.16 -10.14 -12.17
CA PRO A 38 -11.30 -10.58 -11.39
C PRO A 38 -12.21 -9.42 -10.98
N ARG A 39 -13.52 -9.66 -11.11
CA ARG A 39 -14.53 -8.66 -10.72
C ARG A 39 -14.62 -8.56 -9.21
N LEU A 40 -14.73 -7.33 -8.71
CA LEU A 40 -15.00 -7.10 -7.30
C LEU A 40 -16.44 -7.51 -6.98
N GLU A 41 -16.58 -8.50 -6.11
CA GLU A 41 -17.85 -8.89 -5.51
C GLU A 41 -18.20 -7.96 -4.34
N PRO A 42 -19.48 -7.88 -3.93
CA PRO A 42 -19.90 -7.06 -2.79
C PRO A 42 -19.07 -7.32 -1.51
N ARG A 43 -18.73 -8.58 -1.22
CA ARG A 43 -17.88 -8.94 -0.07
C ARG A 43 -16.46 -8.37 -0.13
N HIS A 44 -15.91 -8.19 -1.34
CA HIS A 44 -14.58 -7.61 -1.51
C HIS A 44 -14.63 -6.11 -1.18
N LEU A 45 -15.69 -5.42 -1.63
CA LEU A 45 -15.91 -4.02 -1.32
C LEU A 45 -16.15 -3.81 0.18
N GLU A 46 -16.94 -4.67 0.82
CA GLU A 46 -17.18 -4.62 2.27
C GLU A 46 -15.87 -4.79 3.07
N ALA A 47 -15.01 -5.72 2.68
CA ALA A 47 -13.71 -5.93 3.32
C ALA A 47 -12.77 -4.73 3.12
N MET A 48 -12.76 -4.13 1.92
CA MET A 48 -11.99 -2.92 1.62
C MET A 48 -12.47 -1.75 2.47
N GLU A 49 -13.79 -1.53 2.57
CA GLU A 49 -14.36 -0.48 3.40
C GLU A 49 -14.06 -0.69 4.88
N LEU A 50 -14.09 -1.94 5.38
CA LEU A 50 -13.72 -2.23 6.76
C LEU A 50 -12.26 -1.86 7.03
N LEU A 51 -11.34 -2.27 6.14
CA LEU A 51 -9.92 -1.94 6.26
C LEU A 51 -9.72 -0.42 6.24
N GLU A 52 -10.36 0.28 5.32
CA GLU A 52 -10.28 1.74 5.20
C GLU A 52 -10.86 2.44 6.44
N ARG A 53 -11.99 1.97 6.99
CA ARG A 53 -12.56 2.50 8.24
C ARG A 53 -11.59 2.31 9.41
N LEU A 54 -11.02 1.12 9.57
CA LEU A 54 -10.06 0.84 10.64
C LEU A 54 -8.79 1.68 10.50
N ALA A 55 -8.26 1.83 9.28
CA ALA A 55 -7.06 2.64 9.03
C ALA A 55 -7.28 4.14 9.35
N ASN A 56 -8.50 4.64 9.20
CA ASN A 56 -8.86 6.03 9.50
C ASN A 56 -9.40 6.24 10.92
N ASP A 57 -9.53 5.20 11.73
CA ASP A 57 -9.93 5.33 13.13
C ASP A 57 -8.69 5.75 13.97
N PRO A 58 -8.75 6.88 14.72
CA PRO A 58 -7.66 7.36 15.56
C PRO A 58 -7.17 6.37 16.63
N SER A 59 -7.97 5.34 16.93
CA SER A 59 -7.58 4.25 17.84
C SER A 59 -6.53 3.32 17.24
N PHE A 60 -6.38 3.31 15.90
CA PHE A 60 -5.50 2.38 15.17
C PHE A 60 -4.38 3.07 14.37
N HIS A 61 -4.35 4.40 14.32
CA HIS A 61 -3.28 5.13 13.64
C HIS A 61 -2.56 6.12 14.57
N VAL A 62 -1.42 6.61 14.09
CA VAL A 62 -0.66 7.68 14.72
C VAL A 62 -0.59 8.84 13.74
N GLU A 63 -1.06 9.99 14.18
CA GLU A 63 -0.84 11.25 13.48
C GLU A 63 0.54 11.80 13.82
N MET A 64 1.27 12.28 12.82
CA MET A 64 2.58 12.87 12.98
C MET A 64 2.70 14.14 12.15
N GLU A 65 2.86 15.27 12.83
CA GLU A 65 3.30 16.51 12.18
C GLU A 65 4.77 16.36 11.78
N PHE A 66 5.07 16.46 10.49
CA PHE A 66 6.43 16.32 9.96
C PHE A 66 7.14 17.67 9.94
N ARG A 67 8.08 17.89 10.85
CA ARG A 67 8.84 19.14 10.93
C ARG A 67 10.19 19.02 10.21
N PRO A 68 10.79 20.14 9.79
CA PRO A 68 12.13 20.12 9.19
C PRO A 68 13.15 19.41 10.10
N GLY A 69 13.80 18.37 9.58
CA GLY A 69 14.76 17.54 10.32
C GLY A 69 14.18 16.22 10.85
N ASP A 70 12.86 16.04 10.86
CA ASP A 70 12.26 14.78 11.27
C ASP A 70 12.55 13.66 10.27
N VAL A 71 12.68 12.45 10.78
CA VAL A 71 12.86 11.23 9.99
C VAL A 71 11.88 10.18 10.46
N GLN A 72 11.11 9.62 9.52
CA GLN A 72 10.19 8.53 9.79
C GLN A 72 10.66 7.25 9.10
N PHE A 73 10.85 6.20 9.90
CA PHE A 73 11.11 4.86 9.42
C PHE A 73 9.85 4.02 9.57
N ILE A 74 9.33 3.51 8.45
CA ILE A 74 8.17 2.64 8.43
C ILE A 74 8.54 1.25 7.92
N ASN A 75 7.98 0.22 8.55
CA ASN A 75 7.97 -1.11 7.96
C ASN A 75 6.82 -1.18 6.95
N ASN A 76 7.15 -0.98 5.67
CA ASN A 76 6.18 -0.90 4.57
C ASN A 76 5.28 -2.15 4.45
N GLY A 77 5.74 -3.32 4.92
CA GLY A 77 4.95 -4.55 4.89
C GLY A 77 4.01 -4.71 6.08
N ARG A 78 3.98 -3.76 7.03
CA ARG A 78 3.16 -3.86 8.26
C ARG A 78 2.37 -2.61 8.56
N ILE A 79 2.85 -1.45 8.15
CA ILE A 79 2.26 -0.16 8.47
C ILE A 79 1.75 0.47 7.18
N LEU A 80 0.42 0.62 7.09
CA LEU A 80 -0.18 1.52 6.11
C LEU A 80 0.18 2.96 6.48
N HIS A 81 0.46 3.76 5.47
CA HIS A 81 0.87 5.15 5.66
C HIS A 81 0.20 6.00 4.59
N ALA A 82 -0.27 7.17 5.02
CA ALA A 82 -0.91 8.16 4.17
C ALA A 82 -0.42 9.54 4.57
N ARG A 83 -0.92 10.54 3.88
CA ARG A 83 -0.80 11.94 4.25
C ARG A 83 -2.17 12.58 4.12
N GLU A 84 -2.43 13.60 4.91
CA GLU A 84 -3.60 14.45 4.73
C GLU A 84 -3.49 15.30 3.46
N ALA A 85 -4.64 15.79 3.00
CA ALA A 85 -4.66 16.82 1.96
C ALA A 85 -4.02 18.10 2.50
N TYR A 86 -3.25 18.77 1.64
CA TYR A 86 -2.62 20.05 1.97
C TYR A 86 -2.53 20.90 0.71
N ASP A 87 -2.48 22.21 0.90
CA ASP A 87 -2.25 23.17 -0.16
C ASP A 87 -0.77 23.55 -0.23
N ASP A 88 -0.23 23.58 -1.45
CA ASP A 88 1.12 24.07 -1.68
C ASP A 88 1.19 25.57 -1.42
N HIS A 89 2.24 26.00 -0.73
CA HIS A 89 2.53 27.42 -0.59
C HIS A 89 2.78 28.07 -1.97
N PRO A 90 2.27 29.30 -2.24
CA PRO A 90 2.46 29.97 -3.53
C PRO A 90 3.93 30.14 -3.91
N ASP A 91 4.76 30.53 -2.93
CA ASP A 91 6.22 30.54 -3.06
C ASP A 91 6.78 29.10 -3.00
N PRO A 92 7.42 28.61 -4.09
CA PRO A 92 8.00 27.27 -4.15
C PRO A 92 9.03 26.98 -3.05
N ALA A 93 9.76 27.99 -2.56
CA ALA A 93 10.78 27.82 -1.53
C ALA A 93 10.20 27.43 -0.17
N GLN A 94 8.90 27.65 0.04
CA GLN A 94 8.19 27.35 1.29
C GLN A 94 7.29 26.12 1.18
N ARG A 95 7.27 25.45 0.02
CA ARG A 95 6.50 24.22 -0.15
C ARG A 95 7.11 23.09 0.68
N ARG A 96 6.25 22.18 1.14
CA ARG A 96 6.67 20.96 1.84
C ARG A 96 7.57 20.12 0.94
N HIS A 97 8.80 19.88 1.37
CA HIS A 97 9.77 19.06 0.64
C HIS A 97 10.21 17.87 1.51
N LEU A 98 10.02 16.65 1.00
CA LEU A 98 10.44 15.42 1.67
C LEU A 98 11.32 14.59 0.77
N LEU A 99 12.40 14.06 1.34
CA LEU A 99 13.20 13.02 0.73
C LEU A 99 12.67 11.65 1.17
N ARG A 100 12.60 10.70 0.23
CA ARG A 100 12.13 9.34 0.48
C ARG A 100 13.19 8.33 0.05
N LEU A 101 13.47 7.38 0.94
CA LEU A 101 14.37 6.25 0.67
C LEU A 101 13.62 4.94 0.87
N TRP A 102 13.92 3.96 0.02
CA TRP A 102 13.47 2.58 0.18
C TRP A 102 14.65 1.74 0.67
N LEU A 103 14.47 1.12 1.83
CA LEU A 103 15.48 0.26 2.45
C LEU A 103 15.00 -1.19 2.41
N ALA A 104 15.89 -2.09 2.00
CA ALA A 104 15.70 -3.52 2.11
C ALA A 104 16.70 -4.06 3.14
N ALA A 105 16.21 -4.73 4.17
CA ALA A 105 17.10 -5.42 5.09
C ALA A 105 17.66 -6.68 4.41
N HIS A 106 18.93 -7.01 4.68
CA HIS A 106 19.59 -8.19 4.11
C HIS A 106 18.87 -9.51 4.42
N ARG A 107 18.08 -9.53 5.51
CA ARG A 107 17.23 -10.65 5.90
C ARG A 107 15.83 -10.13 6.18
N PHE A 108 14.95 -10.21 5.19
CA PHE A 108 13.57 -9.78 5.32
C PHE A 108 12.65 -10.73 4.56
N ALA A 109 11.73 -11.38 5.27
CA ALA A 109 10.67 -12.15 4.65
C ALA A 109 9.58 -11.18 4.17
N SER A 110 9.52 -11.02 2.84
CA SER A 110 8.66 -10.08 2.13
C SER A 110 7.81 -10.79 1.09
N LEU A 111 6.77 -10.09 0.61
CA LEU A 111 6.00 -10.50 -0.56
C LEU A 111 6.77 -10.25 -1.87
N GLU A 112 8.03 -9.80 -1.81
CA GLU A 112 8.82 -9.45 -2.99
C GLU A 112 9.04 -10.67 -3.89
N GLY A 113 9.19 -11.87 -3.34
CA GLY A 113 9.26 -13.10 -4.15
C GLY A 113 7.98 -13.33 -4.97
N GLN A 114 6.81 -13.06 -4.37
CA GLN A 114 5.51 -13.16 -5.06
C GLN A 114 5.31 -12.03 -6.08
N LEU A 115 5.76 -10.81 -5.75
CA LEU A 115 5.69 -9.65 -6.64
C LEU A 115 6.68 -9.73 -7.82
N ARG A 116 7.89 -10.26 -7.58
CA ARG A 116 8.98 -10.38 -8.59
C ARG A 116 8.91 -11.64 -9.43
N GLY A 117 8.26 -12.70 -8.95
CA GLY A 117 8.15 -13.98 -9.66
C GLY A 117 7.41 -13.90 -11.00
N GLY A 118 6.79 -12.77 -11.31
CA GLY A 118 5.74 -12.71 -12.32
C GLY A 118 4.52 -13.43 -11.74
N VAL A 119 3.43 -12.70 -11.59
CA VAL A 119 2.23 -13.25 -10.97
C VAL A 119 1.75 -14.38 -11.86
N ALA A 120 1.80 -15.61 -11.32
CA ALA A 120 1.34 -16.79 -12.03
C ALA A 120 -0.11 -16.55 -12.45
N GLU A 121 -0.41 -16.83 -13.73
CA GLU A 121 -1.80 -17.00 -14.17
C GLU A 121 -2.44 -17.99 -13.19
N ALA A 122 -3.47 -17.54 -12.46
CA ALA A 122 -4.18 -18.40 -11.53
C ALA A 122 -4.66 -19.63 -12.32
N GLU A 123 -4.14 -20.81 -11.98
CA GLU A 123 -4.68 -22.06 -12.51
C GLU A 123 -6.16 -22.13 -12.08
N ARG A 124 -7.01 -22.36 -13.09
CA ARG A 124 -8.48 -22.39 -13.02
C ARG A 124 -9.03 -23.45 -12.10
#